data_AF-A0A7W5LLK4-F1
#
_entry.id   AF-A0A7W5LLK4-F1
#
_cell.length_a   1.000
_cell.length_b   1.000
_cell.length_c   1.000
_cell.angle_alpha   90.00
_cell.angle_beta   90.00
_cell.angle_gamma   90.00
#
_symmetry.space_group_name_H-M   'P 1'
#
loop_
_entity.id
_entity.type
_entity.pdbx_description
1 polymer ?
#
loop_
_entity_poly.entity_id
_entity_poly.type
_entity_poly.pdbx_seq_one_letter_code
_entity_poly.pdbx_strand_id
1 'polypeptide(L)'
;MTPHDDLLEGKTFARRRAGGGLREFVRSRDGTAAIEFALLAIPYFLIIFAILETFVAFVAEQVVSNAVDTVAREIRTGQITYNHNTTTDLTQDKFRQAFCNEISVIIACSTTELATATATNLYLDVETYQSFADMPTTIPRVSSDPYSDLNTTGFNFAPGGAQTRNMVRAYYRWHIITDLLRPYLTNIRPTDGSMPTTYLIVATAAFLNENYP
;
A
#
# COMPACT_ATOMS: atom_id res chain seq x y z
N MET A 1 60.05 77.18 18.26
CA MET A 1 58.95 77.58 19.15
C MET A 1 57.71 76.85 18.66
N THR A 2 57.00 76.15 19.55
CA THR A 2 55.74 75.40 19.30
C THR A 2 54.53 76.36 19.41
N PRO A 3 53.23 75.94 19.41
CA PRO A 3 52.60 74.61 19.16
C PRO A 3 51.31 74.70 18.25
N HIS A 4 50.53 73.61 18.21
CA HIS A 4 49.09 73.51 17.83
C HIS A 4 48.69 73.79 16.36
N ASP A 5 47.76 73.09 15.70
CA ASP A 5 47.05 71.81 15.89
C ASP A 5 46.66 71.33 14.45
N ASP A 6 45.88 70.29 14.11
CA ASP A 6 44.88 69.44 14.79
C ASP A 6 44.88 68.01 14.18
N LEU A 7 44.13 67.07 14.77
CA LEU A 7 43.91 65.71 14.27
C LEU A 7 42.41 65.32 14.28
N LEU A 8 41.59 65.88 13.37
CA LEU A 8 40.22 65.38 13.12
C LEU A 8 39.86 65.25 11.63
N GLU A 9 40.36 64.19 10.98
CA GLU A 9 39.95 63.78 9.63
C GLU A 9 38.52 63.20 9.65
N GLY A 10 37.52 64.07 9.42
CA GLY A 10 36.10 63.74 9.52
C GLY A 10 35.58 62.79 8.44
N LYS A 11 35.64 61.47 8.67
CA LYS A 11 34.99 60.45 7.82
C LYS A 11 33.47 60.45 8.01
N THR A 12 32.77 61.13 7.10
CA THR A 12 31.30 61.11 7.01
C THR A 12 30.78 59.75 6.55
N PHE A 13 30.42 58.89 7.50
CA PHE A 13 29.70 57.63 7.21
C PHE A 13 28.29 57.94 6.69
N ALA A 14 28.12 57.87 5.37
CA ALA A 14 26.82 57.96 4.73
C ALA A 14 25.93 56.76 5.13
N ARG A 15 25.00 56.99 6.07
CA ARG A 15 23.94 56.04 6.41
C ARG A 15 23.08 55.74 5.18
N ARG A 16 23.34 54.61 4.51
CA ARG A 16 22.39 54.02 3.55
C ARG A 16 21.09 53.72 4.29
N ARG A 17 20.03 54.49 4.02
CA ARG A 17 18.68 54.21 4.53
C ARG A 17 18.17 52.91 3.92
N ALA A 18 18.23 51.81 4.68
CA ALA A 18 17.55 50.55 4.38
C ALA A 18 16.01 50.69 4.59
N GLY A 19 15.39 51.64 3.90
CA GLY A 19 14.00 52.07 4.09
C GLY A 19 13.11 51.97 2.84
N GLY A 20 13.55 51.22 1.82
CA GLY A 20 12.79 51.00 0.57
C GLY A 20 12.05 49.65 0.53
N GLY A 21 12.73 48.57 0.89
CA GLY A 21 12.31 47.19 0.57
C GLY A 21 10.88 46.82 0.97
N LEU A 22 10.44 47.12 2.21
CA LEU A 22 9.08 46.76 2.63
C LEU A 22 7.98 47.52 1.88
N ARG A 23 8.21 48.79 1.52
CA ARG A 23 7.22 49.61 0.81
C ARG A 23 7.12 49.22 -0.67
N GLU A 24 8.19 48.67 -1.22
CA GLU A 24 8.23 48.09 -2.57
C GLU A 24 7.54 46.72 -2.58
N PHE A 25 7.78 45.88 -1.57
CA PHE A 25 7.08 44.60 -1.38
C PHE A 25 5.56 44.78 -1.24
N VAL A 26 5.10 45.71 -0.41
CA VAL A 26 3.66 46.04 -0.21
C VAL A 26 3.02 46.64 -1.47
N ARG A 27 3.81 47.15 -2.42
CA ARG A 27 3.34 47.72 -3.69
C ARG A 27 3.48 46.75 -4.87
N SER A 28 4.08 45.58 -4.67
CA SER A 28 4.20 44.56 -5.73
C SER A 28 2.87 43.82 -5.93
N ARG A 29 2.36 43.87 -7.16
CA ARG A 29 1.17 43.12 -7.59
C ARG A 29 1.46 41.63 -7.81
N ASP A 30 2.73 41.25 -7.87
CA ASP A 30 3.16 39.87 -8.10
C ASP A 30 2.76 38.96 -6.93
N GLY A 31 2.66 39.51 -5.71
CA GLY A 31 2.14 38.80 -4.55
C GLY A 31 0.68 38.38 -4.69
N THR A 32 -0.16 39.22 -5.33
CA THR A 32 -1.56 38.87 -5.62
C THR A 32 -1.64 37.77 -6.67
N ALA A 33 -0.87 37.88 -7.76
CA ALA A 33 -0.80 36.85 -8.80
C ALA A 33 -0.28 35.50 -8.26
N ALA A 34 0.69 35.52 -7.32
CA ALA A 34 1.18 34.32 -6.66
C ALA A 34 0.11 33.64 -5.78
N ILE A 35 -0.74 34.42 -5.10
CA ILE A 35 -1.87 33.89 -4.31
C ILE A 35 -2.95 33.30 -5.22
N GLU A 36 -3.30 33.97 -6.32
CA GLU A 36 -4.24 33.46 -7.32
C GLU A 36 -3.74 32.13 -7.93
N PHE A 37 -2.46 32.04 -8.27
CA PHE A 37 -1.86 30.80 -8.76
C PHE A 37 -1.85 29.70 -7.68
N ALA A 38 -1.49 30.01 -6.44
CA ALA A 38 -1.49 29.03 -5.34
C ALA A 38 -2.89 28.44 -5.07
N LEU A 39 -3.94 29.26 -5.13
CA LEU A 39 -5.33 28.82 -4.99
C LEU A 39 -5.77 27.83 -6.08
N LEU A 40 -5.23 27.94 -7.30
CA LEU A 40 -5.49 27.00 -8.39
C LEU A 40 -4.54 25.78 -8.36
N ALA A 41 -3.30 25.96 -7.91
CA ALA A 41 -2.31 24.89 -7.82
C ALA A 41 -2.69 23.81 -6.80
N ILE A 42 -3.23 24.19 -5.64
CA ILE A 42 -3.64 23.23 -4.59
C ILE A 42 -4.63 22.17 -5.10
N PRO A 43 -5.81 22.52 -5.64
CA PRO A 43 -6.75 21.51 -6.16
C PRO A 43 -6.19 20.74 -7.37
N TYR A 44 -5.36 21.37 -8.20
CA TYR A 44 -4.71 20.70 -9.33
C TYR A 44 -3.74 19.59 -8.87
N PHE A 45 -2.87 19.87 -7.90
CA PHE A 45 -1.96 18.88 -7.35
C PHE A 45 -2.69 17.78 -6.58
N LEU A 46 -3.79 18.10 -5.87
CA LEU A 46 -4.65 17.07 -5.25
C LEU A 46 -5.19 16.06 -6.28
N ILE A 47 -5.62 16.53 -7.47
CA ILE A 47 -6.06 15.65 -8.56
C ILE A 47 -4.89 14.83 -9.14
N ILE A 48 -3.70 15.42 -9.28
CA ILE A 48 -2.51 14.66 -9.72
C ILE A 48 -2.19 13.54 -8.73
N PHE A 49 -2.12 13.84 -7.42
CA PHE A 49 -1.86 12.82 -6.41
C PHE A 49 -2.97 11.75 -6.37
N ALA A 50 -4.24 12.13 -6.56
CA ALA A 50 -5.35 11.19 -6.71
C ALA A 50 -5.12 10.18 -7.85
N ILE A 51 -4.71 10.67 -9.03
CA ILE A 51 -4.44 9.84 -10.21
C ILE A 51 -3.23 8.93 -9.96
N LEU A 52 -2.15 9.45 -9.38
CA LEU A 52 -0.94 8.68 -9.08
C LEU A 52 -1.20 7.58 -8.03
N GLU A 53 -1.90 7.90 -6.93
CA GLU A 53 -2.33 6.94 -5.91
C GLU A 53 -3.18 5.83 -6.53
N THR A 54 -4.18 6.21 -7.33
CA THR A 54 -5.08 5.25 -8.00
C THR A 54 -4.32 4.35 -8.96
N PHE A 55 -3.38 4.90 -9.72
CA PHE A 55 -2.50 4.11 -10.60
C PHE A 55 -1.65 3.10 -9.80
N VAL A 56 -0.97 3.53 -8.74
CA VAL A 56 -0.14 2.63 -7.91
C VAL A 56 -0.99 1.55 -7.25
N ALA A 57 -2.18 1.87 -6.73
CA ALA A 57 -3.10 0.91 -6.16
C ALA A 57 -3.54 -0.16 -7.18
N PHE A 58 -3.87 0.25 -8.42
CA PHE A 58 -4.19 -0.72 -9.48
C PHE A 58 -2.99 -1.59 -9.89
N VAL A 59 -1.77 -1.04 -9.97
CA VAL A 59 -0.60 -1.88 -10.27
C VAL A 59 -0.33 -2.85 -9.12
N ALA A 60 -0.53 -2.45 -7.85
CA ALA A 60 -0.46 -3.35 -6.70
C ALA A 60 -1.50 -4.48 -6.77
N GLU A 61 -2.75 -4.18 -7.18
CA GLU A 61 -3.81 -5.17 -7.40
C GLU A 61 -3.41 -6.18 -8.48
N GLN A 62 -2.87 -5.72 -9.61
CA GLN A 62 -2.37 -6.61 -10.67
C GLN A 62 -1.17 -7.46 -10.20
N VAL A 63 -0.26 -6.91 -9.39
CA VAL A 63 0.86 -7.68 -8.81
C VAL A 63 0.35 -8.79 -7.89
N VAL A 64 -0.64 -8.50 -7.03
CA VAL A 64 -1.24 -9.52 -6.15
C VAL A 64 -2.03 -10.57 -6.95
N SER A 65 -2.73 -10.18 -8.02
CA SER A 65 -3.42 -11.14 -8.91
C SER A 65 -2.43 -12.07 -9.64
N ASN A 66 -1.37 -11.52 -10.23
CA ASN A 66 -0.33 -12.31 -10.89
C ASN A 66 0.36 -13.27 -9.91
N ALA A 67 0.64 -12.83 -8.67
CA ALA A 67 1.21 -13.69 -7.64
C ALA A 67 0.28 -14.87 -7.29
N VAL A 68 -1.03 -14.63 -7.16
CA VAL A 68 -2.04 -15.69 -6.98
C VAL A 68 -2.02 -16.67 -8.16
N ASP A 69 -2.00 -16.18 -9.40
CA ASP A 69 -1.97 -17.04 -10.59
C ASP A 69 -0.67 -17.88 -10.69
N THR A 70 0.49 -17.31 -10.33
CA THR A 70 1.77 -18.03 -10.25
C THR A 70 1.68 -19.17 -9.24
N VAL A 71 1.38 -18.88 -7.97
CA VAL A 71 1.37 -19.92 -6.92
C VAL A 71 0.23 -20.93 -7.13
N ALA A 72 -0.91 -20.51 -7.69
CA ALA A 72 -1.99 -21.41 -8.08
C ALA A 72 -1.54 -22.39 -9.16
N ARG A 73 -0.71 -21.98 -10.13
CA ARG A 73 -0.11 -22.88 -11.12
C ARG A 73 0.89 -23.84 -10.47
N GLU A 74 1.70 -23.38 -9.52
CA GLU A 74 2.68 -24.23 -8.82
C GLU A 74 2.01 -25.30 -7.97
N ILE A 75 0.95 -24.96 -7.23
CA ILE A 75 0.12 -25.93 -6.50
C ILE A 75 -0.56 -26.91 -7.48
N ARG A 76 -1.15 -26.39 -8.57
CA ARG A 76 -1.84 -27.20 -9.59
C ARG A 76 -0.95 -28.28 -10.20
N THR A 77 0.34 -27.99 -10.38
CA THR A 77 1.34 -28.84 -11.04
C THR A 77 2.24 -29.60 -10.06
N GLY A 78 1.93 -29.58 -8.75
CA GLY A 78 2.69 -30.29 -7.71
C GLY A 78 4.08 -29.72 -7.41
N GLN A 79 4.41 -28.53 -7.93
CA GLN A 79 5.65 -27.81 -7.60
C GLN A 79 5.62 -27.24 -6.17
N ILE A 80 4.42 -27.00 -5.64
CA ILE A 80 4.16 -26.77 -4.22
C ILE A 80 3.16 -27.82 -3.75
N THR A 81 3.51 -28.57 -2.71
CA THR A 81 2.62 -29.51 -2.01
C THR A 81 2.61 -29.23 -0.51
N TYR A 82 1.75 -29.95 0.22
CA TYR A 82 1.67 -29.87 1.69
C TYR A 82 1.36 -31.25 2.28
N ASN A 83 2.21 -31.71 3.21
CA ASN A 83 2.08 -33.00 3.91
C ASN A 83 2.01 -34.25 3.00
N HIS A 84 2.63 -34.23 1.82
CA HIS A 84 2.69 -35.41 0.93
C HIS A 84 3.99 -36.24 1.08
N ASN A 85 4.92 -35.80 1.93
CA ASN A 85 6.27 -36.34 2.11
C ASN A 85 7.15 -36.26 0.86
N THR A 86 7.03 -35.16 0.11
CA THR A 86 7.80 -34.89 -1.12
C THR A 86 8.85 -33.80 -0.90
N THR A 87 9.75 -33.61 -1.87
CA THR A 87 10.68 -32.47 -1.88
C THR A 87 10.01 -31.14 -2.24
N THR A 88 8.73 -31.14 -2.64
CA THR A 88 7.94 -29.95 -2.97
C THR A 88 7.01 -29.51 -1.83
N ASP A 89 7.03 -30.22 -0.69
CA ASP A 89 6.27 -29.83 0.49
C ASP A 89 6.78 -28.52 1.09
N LEU A 90 5.90 -27.52 1.18
CA LEU A 90 6.17 -26.26 1.86
C LEU A 90 5.39 -26.19 3.18
N THR A 91 5.99 -25.56 4.20
CA THR A 91 5.23 -25.10 5.37
C THR A 91 4.48 -23.81 5.04
N GLN A 92 3.47 -23.47 5.83
CA GLN A 92 2.71 -22.21 5.68
C GLN A 92 3.64 -20.98 5.63
N ASP A 93 4.67 -20.92 6.47
CA ASP A 93 5.64 -19.82 6.48
C ASP A 93 6.48 -19.76 5.20
N LYS A 94 6.82 -20.92 4.63
CA LYS A 94 7.56 -21.00 3.36
C LYS A 94 6.69 -20.64 2.16
N PHE A 95 5.41 -21.01 2.18
CA PHE A 95 4.43 -20.54 1.22
C PHE A 95 4.23 -19.02 1.30
N ARG A 96 4.06 -18.45 2.51
CA ARG A 96 4.01 -16.99 2.73
C ARG A 96 5.27 -16.31 2.19
N GLN A 97 6.45 -16.87 2.46
CA GLN A 97 7.71 -16.35 1.94
C GLN A 97 7.77 -16.38 0.40
N ALA A 98 7.32 -17.46 -0.24
CA ALA A 98 7.26 -17.55 -1.70
C ALA A 98 6.30 -16.51 -2.30
N PHE A 99 5.08 -16.39 -1.77
CA PHE A 99 4.11 -15.38 -2.20
C PHE A 99 4.64 -13.94 -2.02
N CYS A 100 5.33 -13.67 -0.90
CA CYS A 100 5.96 -12.38 -0.64
C CYS A 100 7.08 -12.04 -1.64
N ASN A 101 7.78 -13.03 -2.20
CA ASN A 101 8.78 -12.80 -3.24
C ASN A 101 8.11 -12.34 -4.55
N GLU A 102 6.99 -12.95 -4.95
CA GLU A 102 6.24 -12.58 -6.16
C GLU A 102 5.75 -11.11 -6.11
N ILE A 103 5.25 -10.66 -4.95
CA ILE A 103 4.73 -9.28 -4.80
C ILE A 103 5.79 -8.22 -4.46
N SER A 104 7.05 -8.63 -4.23
CA SER A 104 8.13 -7.79 -3.69
C SER A 104 8.49 -6.56 -4.53
N VAL A 105 8.09 -6.53 -5.80
CA VAL A 105 8.29 -5.40 -6.73
C VAL A 105 7.56 -4.12 -6.32
N ILE A 106 6.42 -4.24 -5.61
CA ILE A 106 5.62 -3.10 -5.11
C ILE A 106 5.29 -3.25 -3.62
N ILE A 107 5.09 -4.48 -3.15
CA ILE A 107 4.67 -4.78 -1.77
C ILE A 107 5.84 -5.42 -1.03
N ALA A 108 6.48 -4.65 -0.15
CA ALA A 108 7.49 -5.18 0.76
C ALA A 108 6.82 -5.88 1.96
N CYS A 109 6.89 -7.22 2.01
CA CYS A 109 6.59 -7.96 3.24
C CYS A 109 7.68 -7.68 4.29
N SER A 110 7.29 -7.17 5.47
CA SER A 110 8.23 -7.00 6.57
C SER A 110 8.65 -8.36 7.16
N THR A 111 9.78 -8.38 7.87
CA THR A 111 10.20 -9.57 8.63
C THR A 111 9.17 -9.96 9.70
N THR A 112 8.44 -8.99 10.26
CA THR A 112 7.35 -9.26 11.21
C THR A 112 6.12 -9.90 10.55
N GLU A 113 5.77 -9.50 9.32
CA GLU A 113 4.68 -10.07 8.52
C GLU A 113 4.96 -11.52 8.10
N LEU A 114 6.24 -11.87 7.95
CA LEU A 114 6.70 -13.24 7.68
C LEU A 114 6.85 -14.10 8.95
N ALA A 115 7.24 -13.51 10.08
CA ALA A 115 7.55 -14.25 11.31
C ALA A 115 6.35 -14.47 12.24
N THR A 116 5.22 -13.77 12.01
CA THR A 116 4.06 -13.81 12.89
C THR A 116 2.89 -14.48 12.17
N ALA A 117 2.31 -15.52 12.78
CA ALA A 117 1.07 -16.14 12.28
C ALA A 117 -0.11 -15.14 12.23
N THR A 118 -0.05 -14.11 13.07
CA THR A 118 -0.90 -12.91 12.99
C THR A 118 -0.43 -12.01 11.84
N ALA A 119 -0.98 -12.23 10.64
CA ALA A 119 -0.81 -11.32 9.53
C ALA A 119 -1.34 -9.91 9.85
N THR A 120 -0.58 -8.88 9.50
CA THR A 120 -0.93 -7.46 9.69
C THR A 120 -1.60 -6.91 8.44
N ASN A 121 -1.06 -7.28 7.27
CA ASN A 121 -1.47 -6.73 5.97
C ASN A 121 -1.75 -7.80 4.92
N LEU A 122 -1.03 -8.92 4.90
CA LEU A 122 -1.14 -9.98 3.89
C LEU A 122 -1.78 -11.23 4.50
N TYR A 123 -3.04 -11.47 4.18
CA TYR A 123 -3.77 -12.68 4.55
C TYR A 123 -3.82 -13.63 3.35
N LEU A 124 -3.31 -14.84 3.54
CA LEU A 124 -3.35 -15.91 2.56
C LEU A 124 -4.20 -17.04 3.11
N ASP A 125 -5.02 -17.62 2.25
CA ASP A 125 -5.82 -18.79 2.52
C ASP A 125 -5.76 -19.74 1.32
N VAL A 126 -5.46 -21.01 1.58
CA VAL A 126 -5.28 -22.06 0.57
C VAL A 126 -5.94 -23.33 1.08
N GLU A 127 -7.05 -23.70 0.46
CA GLU A 127 -7.89 -24.81 0.92
C GLU A 127 -8.34 -25.71 -0.22
N THR A 128 -8.62 -26.97 0.11
CA THR A 128 -9.21 -27.97 -0.78
C THR A 128 -10.72 -28.09 -0.54
N TYR A 129 -11.49 -28.23 -1.62
CA TYR A 129 -12.96 -28.24 -1.61
C TYR A 129 -13.54 -29.51 -2.26
N GLN A 130 -14.70 -29.98 -1.76
CA GLN A 130 -15.35 -31.18 -2.30
C GLN A 130 -15.93 -30.93 -3.69
N SER A 131 -16.42 -29.73 -3.99
CA SER A 131 -16.84 -29.29 -5.31
C SER A 131 -16.50 -27.80 -5.53
N PHE A 132 -16.58 -27.33 -6.79
CA PHE A 132 -16.46 -25.90 -7.10
C PHE A 132 -17.65 -25.07 -6.58
N ALA A 133 -18.78 -25.72 -6.23
CA ALA A 133 -19.95 -25.02 -5.68
C ALA A 133 -19.81 -24.73 -4.17
N ASP A 134 -18.90 -25.44 -3.48
CA ASP A 134 -18.62 -25.22 -2.05
C ASP A 134 -17.62 -24.05 -1.82
N MET A 135 -17.00 -23.55 -2.90
CA MET A 135 -16.00 -22.48 -2.84
C MET A 135 -16.67 -21.12 -2.56
N PRO A 136 -16.27 -20.38 -1.52
CA PRO A 136 -16.92 -19.11 -1.15
C PRO A 136 -16.76 -18.04 -2.25
N THR A 137 -17.89 -17.56 -2.78
CA THR A 137 -17.93 -16.51 -3.82
C THR A 137 -17.86 -15.09 -3.27
N THR A 138 -17.76 -14.92 -1.95
CA THR A 138 -17.76 -13.63 -1.25
C THR A 138 -16.55 -13.47 -0.34
N ILE A 139 -16.17 -12.21 -0.09
CA ILE A 139 -15.15 -11.88 0.90
C ILE A 139 -15.67 -12.27 2.29
N PRO A 140 -14.92 -13.07 3.08
CA PRO A 140 -15.33 -13.44 4.43
C PRO A 140 -15.23 -12.22 5.34
N ARG A 141 -16.36 -11.84 5.95
CA ARG A 141 -16.51 -10.60 6.72
C ARG A 141 -16.98 -10.88 8.14
N VAL A 142 -16.58 -10.03 9.08
CA VAL A 142 -16.93 -10.18 10.52
C VAL A 142 -18.42 -9.93 10.79
N SER A 143 -19.12 -9.23 9.89
CA SER A 143 -20.57 -9.03 9.95
C SER A 143 -21.17 -8.99 8.53
N SER A 144 -22.48 -8.75 8.44
CA SER A 144 -23.19 -8.56 7.18
C SER A 144 -23.03 -7.16 6.57
N ASP A 145 -22.31 -6.22 7.21
CA ASP A 145 -21.99 -4.91 6.62
C ASP A 145 -21.00 -5.10 5.46
N PRO A 146 -21.31 -4.65 4.22
CA PRO A 146 -20.39 -4.71 3.07
C PRO A 146 -19.04 -4.02 3.29
N TYR A 147 -18.90 -3.20 4.33
CA TYR A 147 -17.66 -2.53 4.71
C TYR A 147 -17.01 -3.12 5.97
N SER A 148 -17.56 -4.15 6.61
CA SER A 148 -16.94 -4.68 7.84
C SER A 148 -15.57 -5.30 7.59
N ASP A 149 -14.77 -5.42 8.64
CA ASP A 149 -13.45 -6.04 8.60
C ASP A 149 -13.46 -7.48 8.03
N LEU A 150 -12.28 -7.91 7.60
CA LEU A 150 -12.01 -9.25 7.07
C LEU A 150 -12.11 -10.26 8.21
N ASN A 151 -12.93 -11.29 8.04
CA ASN A 151 -12.95 -12.42 8.96
C ASN A 151 -11.91 -13.44 8.51
N THR A 152 -10.81 -13.50 9.24
CA THR A 152 -9.69 -14.44 9.02
C THR A 152 -9.88 -15.76 9.75
N THR A 153 -10.98 -15.94 10.49
CA THR A 153 -11.28 -17.19 11.20
C THR A 153 -11.44 -18.32 10.20
N GLY A 154 -10.57 -19.33 10.31
CA GLY A 154 -10.53 -20.48 9.41
C GLY A 154 -9.49 -20.38 8.29
N PHE A 155 -8.82 -19.24 8.09
CA PHE A 155 -7.78 -19.12 7.06
C PHE A 155 -6.64 -20.09 7.34
N ASN A 156 -6.28 -20.90 6.36
CA ASN A 156 -5.32 -21.97 6.53
C ASN A 156 -4.40 -22.14 5.30
N PHE A 157 -3.35 -22.94 5.45
CA PHE A 157 -2.58 -23.47 4.32
C PHE A 157 -2.71 -25.00 4.32
N ALA A 158 -3.70 -25.49 3.60
CA ALA A 158 -3.99 -26.90 3.40
C ALA A 158 -4.40 -27.19 1.94
N PRO A 159 -3.50 -26.97 0.95
CA PRO A 159 -3.73 -27.42 -0.42
C PRO A 159 -3.83 -28.96 -0.45
N GLY A 160 -4.79 -29.48 -1.22
CA GLY A 160 -4.94 -30.90 -1.48
C GLY A 160 -3.92 -31.44 -2.49
N GLY A 161 -3.88 -32.77 -2.62
CA GLY A 161 -2.98 -33.48 -3.53
C GLY A 161 -3.43 -33.48 -5.00
N ALA A 162 -2.90 -34.44 -5.76
CA ALA A 162 -3.29 -34.66 -7.15
C ALA A 162 -4.82 -34.83 -7.29
N GLN A 163 -5.39 -34.31 -8.38
CA GLN A 163 -6.82 -34.38 -8.71
C GLN A 163 -7.80 -33.76 -7.67
N THR A 164 -7.33 -33.03 -6.65
CA THR A 164 -8.22 -32.28 -5.75
C THR A 164 -8.58 -30.90 -6.32
N ARG A 165 -9.71 -30.34 -5.88
CA ARG A 165 -10.11 -28.97 -6.22
C ARG A 165 -9.60 -28.04 -5.14
N ASN A 166 -8.81 -27.04 -5.51
CA ASN A 166 -8.20 -26.10 -4.59
C ASN A 166 -8.60 -24.67 -4.91
N MET A 167 -8.57 -23.83 -3.87
CA MET A 167 -8.80 -22.41 -3.95
C MET A 167 -7.65 -21.70 -3.25
N VAL A 168 -7.02 -20.75 -3.93
CA VAL A 168 -6.05 -19.81 -3.35
C VAL A 168 -6.74 -18.47 -3.25
N ARG A 169 -6.73 -17.85 -2.07
CA ARG A 169 -7.30 -16.53 -1.80
C ARG A 169 -6.21 -15.67 -1.15
N ALA A 170 -5.95 -14.50 -1.72
CA ALA A 170 -5.05 -13.50 -1.16
C ALA A 170 -5.81 -12.21 -0.90
N TYR A 171 -5.68 -11.69 0.32
CA TYR A 171 -6.24 -10.42 0.74
C TYR A 171 -5.10 -9.54 1.24
N TYR A 172 -4.90 -8.38 0.61
CA TYR A 172 -3.86 -7.43 1.00
C TYR A 172 -4.45 -6.08 1.40
N ARG A 173 -4.10 -5.59 2.60
CA ARG A 173 -4.49 -4.28 3.10
C ARG A 173 -3.54 -3.21 2.54
N TRP A 174 -3.90 -2.61 1.41
CA TRP A 174 -3.19 -1.47 0.82
C TRP A 174 -3.48 -0.19 1.59
N HIS A 175 -2.44 0.52 2.06
CA HIS A 175 -2.63 1.78 2.78
C HIS A 175 -2.76 2.96 1.81
N ILE A 176 -3.82 3.76 1.96
CA ILE A 176 -4.10 4.92 1.11
C ILE A 176 -3.41 6.14 1.72
N ILE A 177 -2.43 6.71 1.02
CA ILE A 177 -1.62 7.84 1.51
C ILE A 177 -2.45 9.14 1.48
N THR A 178 -3.25 9.34 0.44
CA THR A 178 -4.06 10.54 0.22
C THR A 178 -5.29 10.57 1.14
N ASP A 179 -5.11 11.13 2.35
CA ASP A 179 -6.13 11.30 3.40
C ASP A 179 -7.50 11.80 2.89
N LEU A 180 -7.51 12.72 1.91
CA LEU A 180 -8.74 13.35 1.40
C LEU A 180 -9.64 12.38 0.62
N LEU A 181 -9.08 11.33 0.02
CA LEU A 181 -9.80 10.34 -0.80
C LEU A 181 -10.14 9.06 -0.04
N ARG A 182 -9.37 8.77 1.02
CA ARG A 182 -9.52 7.60 1.88
C ARG A 182 -10.99 7.28 2.25
N PRO A 183 -11.86 8.21 2.68
CA PRO A 183 -13.25 7.90 3.01
C PRO A 183 -14.11 7.36 1.86
N TYR A 184 -13.71 7.64 0.61
CA TYR A 184 -14.43 7.24 -0.61
C TYR A 184 -13.85 5.97 -1.26
N LEU A 185 -12.62 5.59 -0.90
CA LEU A 185 -11.89 4.47 -1.50
C LEU A 185 -11.83 3.23 -0.59
N THR A 186 -11.97 3.38 0.73
CA THR A 186 -11.91 2.24 1.66
C THR A 186 -13.11 1.29 1.49
N ASN A 187 -12.85 -0.01 1.26
CA ASN A 187 -13.84 -1.08 1.16
C ASN A 187 -13.89 -1.99 2.42
N ILE A 188 -13.19 -1.57 3.48
CA ILE A 188 -13.02 -2.29 4.74
C ILE A 188 -12.90 -1.29 5.89
N ARG A 189 -13.48 -1.63 7.04
CA ARG A 189 -13.47 -0.85 8.27
C ARG A 189 -12.93 -1.72 9.41
N PRO A 190 -11.83 -1.31 10.06
CA PRO A 190 -11.27 -2.01 11.20
C PRO A 190 -12.31 -2.25 12.32
N THR A 191 -12.24 -3.43 12.95
CA THR A 191 -13.09 -3.80 14.09
C THR A 191 -12.86 -2.95 15.35
N ASP A 192 -11.72 -2.28 15.47
CA ASP A 192 -11.39 -1.40 16.60
C ASP A 192 -12.06 -0.01 16.54
N GLY A 193 -12.80 0.29 15.47
CA GLY A 193 -13.45 1.59 15.27
C GLY A 193 -12.50 2.72 14.85
N SER A 194 -11.25 2.40 14.51
CA SER A 194 -10.32 3.36 13.92
C SER A 194 -10.81 3.85 12.54
N MET A 195 -10.35 5.03 12.12
CA MET A 195 -10.65 5.55 10.79
C MET A 195 -10.15 4.55 9.74
N PRO A 196 -10.99 4.12 8.76
CA PRO A 196 -10.55 3.18 7.75
C PRO A 196 -9.45 3.84 6.91
N THR A 197 -8.24 3.27 6.91
CA THR A 197 -7.09 3.80 6.17
C THR A 197 -6.67 2.96 4.97
N THR A 198 -7.34 1.83 4.77
CA THR A 198 -6.91 0.79 3.84
C THR A 198 -7.95 0.46 2.77
N TYR A 199 -7.45 0.13 1.59
CA TYR A 199 -8.16 -0.56 0.53
C TYR A 199 -7.77 -2.04 0.59
N LEU A 200 -8.75 -2.94 0.68
CA LEU A 200 -8.54 -4.37 0.60
C LEU A 200 -8.45 -4.78 -0.87
N ILE A 201 -7.23 -5.08 -1.32
CA ILE A 201 -6.96 -5.79 -2.57
C ILE A 201 -7.35 -7.25 -2.35
N VAL A 202 -8.06 -7.85 -3.31
CA VAL A 202 -8.50 -9.24 -3.27
C VAL A 202 -8.16 -9.93 -4.58
N ALA A 203 -7.43 -11.04 -4.50
CA ALA A 203 -7.18 -11.94 -5.61
C ALA A 203 -7.57 -13.36 -5.24
N THR A 204 -8.03 -14.14 -6.21
CA THR A 204 -8.56 -15.49 -5.97
C THR A 204 -8.44 -16.35 -7.22
N ALA A 205 -7.91 -17.56 -7.07
CA ALA A 205 -7.86 -18.58 -8.11
C ALA A 205 -8.46 -19.89 -7.60
N ALA A 206 -9.44 -20.42 -8.35
CA ALA A 206 -10.06 -21.72 -8.12
C ALA A 206 -9.68 -22.69 -9.25
N PHE A 207 -9.22 -23.90 -8.93
CA PHE A 207 -8.69 -24.83 -9.92
C PHE A 207 -8.79 -26.30 -9.48
N LEU A 208 -8.64 -27.21 -10.44
CA LEU A 208 -8.40 -28.63 -10.21
C LEU A 208 -6.90 -28.89 -10.34
N ASN A 209 -6.30 -29.61 -9.39
CA ASN A 209 -4.93 -30.06 -9.49
C ASN A 209 -4.77 -31.12 -10.59
N GLU A 210 -3.63 -31.06 -11.27
CA GLU A 210 -3.25 -32.07 -12.26
C GLU A 210 -2.99 -33.42 -11.58
N ASN A 211 -2.84 -34.47 -12.40
CA ASN A 211 -2.41 -35.77 -11.91
C ASN A 211 -0.87 -35.83 -11.89
N TYR A 212 -0.27 -35.25 -10.85
CA TYR A 212 1.17 -35.29 -10.59
C TYR A 212 1.54 -36.47 -9.67
N PRO A 213 2.77 -37.02 -9.80
CA PRO A 213 3.22 -38.20 -9.04
C PRO A 213 3.58 -37.91 -7.57
#